data_AF-A0A519HYA0-F1
#
_entry.id   AF-A0A519HYA0-F1
#
_cell.length_a   1.000
_cell.length_b   1.000
_cell.length_c   1.000
_cell.angle_alpha   90.00
_cell.angle_beta   90.00
_cell.angle_gamma   90.00
#
_symmetry.space_group_name_H-M   'P 1'
#
loop_
_entity.id
_entity.type
_entity.pdbx_description
1 polymer ?
#
loop_
_entity_poly.entity_id
_entity_poly.type
_entity_poly.pdbx_seq_one_letter_code
_entity_poly.pdbx_strand_id
1 'polypeptide(L)'
;MLSIWPRNSVPAHRRYVVRTMAFMGGYTLVNVATIFGAFDSIQGKPAAWALAAVVTAPVIGQLWATLSLMNESDEFMRALTAKQFILSTFLAFAIATLWGFGETYAGAPHIPAWMIYPLFWGCFGVVSPFVRSSK
;
A
#
# COMPACT_ATOMS: atom_id res chain seq x y z
N MET A 1 18.81 -10.01 25.45
CA MET A 1 17.97 -10.14 24.24
C MET A 1 16.97 -9.01 24.21
N LEU A 2 17.18 -7.99 23.38
CA LEU A 2 16.19 -6.94 23.15
C LEU A 2 15.06 -7.53 22.31
N SER A 3 13.94 -7.88 22.94
CA SER A 3 12.72 -8.17 22.20
C SER A 3 12.29 -6.87 21.52
N ILE A 4 12.33 -6.84 20.19
CA ILE A 4 11.80 -5.75 19.35
C ILE A 4 10.28 -5.60 19.53
N TRP A 5 9.66 -6.53 20.27
CA TRP A 5 8.24 -6.69 20.41
C TRP A 5 7.79 -6.34 21.85
N PRO A 6 6.82 -5.42 22.03
CA PRO A 6 6.22 -5.14 23.32
C PRO A 6 5.60 -6.40 23.92
N ARG A 7 5.62 -6.56 25.26
CA ARG A 7 5.09 -7.78 25.91
C ARG A 7 3.59 -8.05 25.64
N ASN A 8 2.83 -7.06 25.16
CA ASN A 8 1.36 -7.12 25.02
C ASN A 8 0.86 -7.20 23.56
N SER A 9 1.74 -7.31 22.58
CA SER A 9 1.34 -7.40 21.18
C SER A 9 0.71 -8.76 20.85
N VAL A 10 -0.50 -8.74 20.30
CA VAL A 10 -1.22 -9.95 19.87
C VAL A 10 -0.41 -10.66 18.76
N PRO A 11 -0.31 -12.01 18.77
CA PRO A 11 0.44 -12.76 17.75
C PRO A 11 0.09 -12.40 16.30
N ALA A 12 -1.17 -12.05 16.03
CA ALA A 12 -1.66 -11.58 14.74
C ALA A 12 -0.93 -10.31 14.25
N HIS A 13 -0.82 -9.30 15.12
CA HIS A 13 -0.12 -8.06 14.80
C HIS A 13 1.38 -8.30 14.51
N ARG A 14 1.99 -9.27 15.21
CA ARG A 14 3.39 -9.65 14.93
C ARG A 14 3.55 -10.21 13.53
N ARG A 15 2.69 -11.16 13.15
CA ARG A 15 2.69 -11.73 11.80
C ARG A 15 2.46 -10.66 10.74
N TYR A 16 1.54 -9.73 10.99
CA TYR A 16 1.28 -8.61 10.10
C TYR A 16 2.54 -7.77 9.84
N VAL A 17 3.20 -7.29 10.90
CA VAL A 17 4.38 -6.43 10.74
C VAL A 17 5.53 -7.16 10.05
N VAL A 18 5.78 -8.43 10.39
CA VAL A 18 6.81 -9.23 9.71
C VAL A 18 6.49 -9.37 8.22
N ARG A 19 5.23 -9.68 7.85
CA ARG A 19 4.80 -9.77 6.45
C ARG A 19 4.93 -8.42 5.73
N THR A 20 4.51 -7.34 6.36
CA THR A 20 4.64 -5.98 5.80
C THR A 20 6.09 -5.61 5.56
N MET A 21 6.98 -5.86 6.52
CA MET A 21 8.41 -5.58 6.35
C MET A 21 9.03 -6.44 5.24
N ALA A 22 8.64 -7.71 5.13
CA ALA A 22 9.11 -8.59 4.07
C ALA A 22 8.65 -8.12 2.68
N PHE A 23 7.37 -7.85 2.50
CA PHE A 23 6.82 -7.41 1.22
C PHE A 23 7.28 -6.00 0.83
N MET A 24 7.14 -5.02 1.73
CA MET A 24 7.54 -3.64 1.43
C MET A 24 9.06 -3.52 1.32
N GLY A 25 9.83 -4.30 2.10
CA GLY A 25 11.27 -4.42 1.92
C GLY A 25 11.64 -4.94 0.53
N GLY A 26 10.97 -6.01 0.06
CA GLY A 26 11.13 -6.51 -1.31
C GLY A 26 10.76 -5.47 -2.38
N TYR A 27 9.64 -4.78 -2.23
CA TYR A 27 9.23 -3.69 -3.11
C TYR A 27 10.29 -2.60 -3.19
N THR A 28 10.79 -2.13 -2.04
CA THR A 28 11.83 -1.11 -1.98
C THR A 28 13.12 -1.59 -2.63
N LEU A 29 13.57 -2.82 -2.36
CA LEU A 29 14.79 -3.36 -2.95
C LEU A 29 14.72 -3.42 -4.48
N VAL A 30 13.61 -3.88 -5.05
CA VAL A 30 13.45 -3.93 -6.52
C VAL A 30 13.44 -2.52 -7.11
N ASN A 31 12.72 -1.56 -6.50
CA ASN A 31 12.71 -0.18 -7.00
C ASN A 31 14.07 0.51 -6.86
N VAL A 32 14.80 0.27 -5.77
CA VAL A 32 16.16 0.76 -5.58
C VAL A 32 17.07 0.20 -6.67
N ALA A 33 17.01 -1.11 -6.95
CA ALA A 33 17.77 -1.72 -8.04
C ALA A 33 17.43 -1.10 -9.40
N THR A 34 16.15 -0.82 -9.67
CA THR A 34 15.70 -0.11 -10.88
C THR A 34 16.29 1.29 -10.97
N ILE A 35 16.27 2.07 -9.88
CA ILE A 35 16.84 3.44 -9.84
C ILE A 35 18.35 3.43 -10.10
N PHE A 36 19.06 2.40 -9.62
CA PHE A 36 20.49 2.20 -9.86
C PHE A 36 20.80 1.56 -11.24
N GLY A 37 19.80 1.42 -12.12
CA GLY A 37 20.00 1.00 -13.51
C GLY A 37 20.09 -0.51 -13.74
N ALA A 38 19.75 -1.34 -12.74
CA ALA A 38 19.84 -2.81 -12.87
C ALA A 38 18.95 -3.37 -13.99
N PHE A 39 17.94 -2.62 -14.43
CA PHE A 39 16.97 -3.04 -15.43
C PHE A 39 16.87 -2.10 -16.65
N ASP A 40 17.83 -1.19 -16.85
CA ASP A 40 17.79 -0.22 -17.96
C ASP A 40 17.77 -0.91 -19.33
N SER A 41 18.48 -2.04 -19.44
CA SER A 41 18.56 -2.82 -20.67
C SER A 41 17.23 -3.43 -21.13
N ILE A 42 16.25 -3.57 -20.24
CA ILE A 42 14.94 -4.17 -20.55
C ILE A 42 13.81 -3.13 -20.65
N GLN A 43 14.07 -1.85 -20.33
CA GLN A 43 13.06 -0.81 -20.41
C GLN A 43 12.49 -0.66 -21.83
N GLY A 44 11.18 -0.47 -21.93
CA GLY A 44 10.46 -0.38 -23.21
C GLY A 44 10.33 -1.71 -23.98
N LYS A 45 10.93 -2.80 -23.51
CA LYS A 45 10.84 -4.12 -24.14
C LYS A 45 9.73 -4.96 -23.51
N PRO A 46 9.21 -5.99 -24.21
CA PRO A 46 8.25 -6.92 -23.62
C PRO A 46 8.71 -7.54 -22.29
N ALA A 47 10.02 -7.72 -22.10
CA ALA A 47 10.61 -8.21 -20.85
C ALA A 47 10.33 -7.29 -19.63
N ALA A 48 10.10 -5.99 -19.83
CA ALA A 48 9.74 -5.06 -18.75
C ALA A 48 8.42 -5.43 -18.06
N TRP A 49 7.51 -6.15 -18.73
CA TRP A 49 6.28 -6.65 -18.10
C TRP A 49 6.56 -7.64 -16.97
N ALA A 50 7.63 -8.45 -17.08
CA ALA A 50 8.05 -9.32 -16.00
C ALA A 50 8.52 -8.50 -14.78
N LEU A 51 9.28 -7.43 -15.01
CA LEU A 51 9.68 -6.51 -13.94
C LEU A 51 8.46 -5.83 -13.30
N ALA A 52 7.50 -5.38 -14.10
CA ALA A 52 6.26 -4.80 -13.59
C ALA A 52 5.49 -5.79 -12.70
N ALA A 53 5.41 -7.06 -13.09
CA ALA A 53 4.81 -8.12 -12.28
C ALA A 53 5.58 -8.36 -10.98
N VAL A 54 6.92 -8.39 -11.03
CA VAL A 54 7.80 -8.54 -9.86
C VAL A 54 7.62 -7.38 -8.87
N VAL A 55 7.56 -6.14 -9.34
CA VAL A 55 7.33 -4.95 -8.49
C VAL A 55 5.92 -4.95 -7.90
N THR A 56 4.93 -5.49 -8.62
CA THR A 56 3.54 -5.56 -8.17
C THR A 56 3.31 -6.69 -7.16
N ALA A 57 4.06 -7.80 -7.22
CA ALA A 57 3.85 -8.95 -6.34
C ALA A 57 3.92 -8.60 -4.82
N PRO A 58 4.87 -7.80 -4.33
CA PRO A 58 4.86 -7.39 -2.92
C PRO A 58 3.70 -6.45 -2.56
N VAL A 59 3.19 -5.66 -3.51
CA VAL A 59 1.97 -4.85 -3.29
C VAL A 59 0.77 -5.76 -3.01
N ILE A 60 0.59 -6.81 -3.82
CA ILE A 60 -0.43 -7.83 -3.60
C ILE A 60 -0.21 -8.52 -2.25
N GLY A 61 1.04 -8.86 -1.92
CA GLY A 61 1.42 -9.44 -0.63
C GLY A 61 1.03 -8.57 0.56
N GLN A 62 1.21 -7.25 0.47
CA GLN A 62 0.83 -6.31 1.53
C GLN A 62 -0.68 -6.16 1.69
N LEU A 63 -1.44 -6.18 0.58
CA LEU A 63 -2.90 -6.21 0.63
C LEU A 63 -3.38 -7.50 1.31
N TRP A 64 -2.81 -8.65 0.94
CA TRP A 64 -3.11 -9.93 1.58
C TRP A 64 -2.73 -9.93 3.08
N ALA A 65 -1.57 -9.38 3.45
CA ALA A 65 -1.15 -9.29 4.85
C ALA A 65 -2.16 -8.49 5.68
N THR A 66 -2.70 -7.41 5.11
CA THR A 66 -3.72 -6.58 5.76
C THR A 66 -5.05 -7.33 5.89
N LEU A 67 -5.50 -8.02 4.84
CA LEU A 67 -6.69 -8.87 4.90
C LEU A 67 -6.54 -10.00 5.94
N SER A 68 -5.37 -10.62 6.02
CA SER A 68 -5.08 -11.64 7.03
C SER A 68 -5.15 -11.07 8.45
N LEU A 69 -4.67 -9.83 8.67
CA LEU A 69 -4.82 -9.16 9.96
C LEU A 69 -6.31 -8.91 10.29
N MET A 70 -7.09 -8.42 9.31
CA MET A 70 -8.53 -8.19 9.49
C MET A 70 -9.29 -9.48 9.81
N ASN A 71 -8.92 -10.60 9.18
CA ASN A 71 -9.54 -11.91 9.44
C ASN A 71 -9.24 -12.45 10.84
N GLU A 72 -8.05 -12.15 11.36
CA GLU A 72 -7.62 -12.53 12.71
C GLU A 72 -8.06 -11.54 13.79
N SER A 73 -8.67 -10.41 13.40
CA SER A 73 -9.17 -9.37 14.30
C SER A 73 -10.58 -9.68 14.79
N ASP A 74 -10.96 -9.11 15.93
CA ASP A 74 -12.35 -9.16 16.40
C ASP A 74 -13.31 -8.42 15.44
N GLU A 75 -14.61 -8.66 15.61
CA GLU A 75 -15.65 -8.10 14.73
C GLU A 75 -15.66 -6.57 14.71
N PHE A 76 -15.38 -5.93 15.86
CA PHE A 76 -15.35 -4.48 15.96
C PHE A 76 -14.18 -3.90 15.17
N MET A 77 -12.98 -4.41 15.39
CA MET A 77 -11.76 -3.97 14.70
C MET A 77 -11.82 -4.27 13.21
N ARG A 78 -12.39 -5.41 12.82
CA ARG A 78 -12.61 -5.75 11.40
C ARG A 78 -13.58 -4.76 10.74
N ALA A 79 -14.72 -4.47 11.37
CA ALA A 79 -15.70 -3.52 10.85
C ALA A 79 -15.13 -2.09 10.80
N LEU A 80 -14.40 -1.68 11.85
CA LEU A 80 -13.74 -0.37 11.93
C LEU A 80 -12.70 -0.20 10.81
N THR A 81 -11.85 -1.20 10.62
CA THR A 81 -10.82 -1.21 9.57
C THR A 81 -11.46 -1.17 8.19
N ALA A 82 -12.53 -1.96 7.96
CA ALA A 82 -13.27 -1.94 6.70
C ALA A 82 -13.84 -0.54 6.39
N LYS A 83 -14.47 0.11 7.38
CA LYS A 83 -15.00 1.48 7.25
C LYS A 83 -13.89 2.48 6.91
N GLN A 84 -12.74 2.39 7.57
CA GLN A 84 -11.56 3.20 7.26
C GLN A 84 -11.07 2.97 5.82
N PHE A 85 -10.97 1.71 5.38
CA PHE A 85 -10.59 1.34 4.01
C PHE A 85 -11.54 1.93 2.95
N ILE A 86 -12.85 1.87 3.19
CA ILE A 86 -13.87 2.42 2.28
C ILE A 86 -13.71 3.94 2.15
N LEU A 87 -13.64 4.65 3.27
CA LEU A 87 -13.50 6.11 3.28
C LEU A 87 -12.17 6.56 2.65
N SER A 88 -11.09 5.82 2.91
CA SER A 88 -9.78 6.08 2.33
C SER A 88 -9.78 5.85 0.82
N THR A 89 -10.49 4.83 0.35
CA THR A 89 -10.69 4.57 -1.08
C THR A 89 -11.43 5.73 -1.74
N PHE A 90 -12.53 6.21 -1.15
CA PHE A 90 -13.28 7.36 -1.70
C PHE A 90 -12.42 8.61 -1.79
N LEU A 91 -11.62 8.90 -0.76
CA LEU A 91 -10.72 10.05 -0.76
C LEU A 91 -9.63 9.90 -1.83
N ALA A 92 -8.98 8.74 -1.91
CA ALA A 92 -7.95 8.46 -2.92
C ALA A 92 -8.52 8.54 -4.35
N PHE A 93 -9.74 8.02 -4.58
CA PHE A 93 -10.43 8.12 -5.87
C PHE A 93 -10.74 9.55 -6.25
N ALA A 94 -11.26 10.36 -5.32
CA ALA A 94 -11.55 11.76 -5.58
C ALA A 94 -10.28 12.53 -5.96
N ILE A 95 -9.18 12.33 -5.20
CA ILE A 95 -7.90 13.00 -5.46
C ILE A 95 -7.30 12.56 -6.80
N ALA A 96 -7.25 11.25 -7.07
CA ALA A 96 -6.70 10.73 -8.31
C ALA A 96 -7.51 11.16 -9.54
N THR A 97 -8.84 11.21 -9.42
CA THR A 97 -9.73 11.67 -10.49
C THR A 97 -9.53 13.16 -10.76
N LEU A 98 -9.49 13.97 -9.70
CA LEU A 98 -9.20 15.40 -9.80
C LEU A 98 -7.86 15.64 -10.49
N TRP A 99 -6.81 14.90 -10.10
CA TRP A 99 -5.50 15.04 -10.71
C TRP A 99 -5.47 14.58 -12.17
N GLY A 100 -6.08 13.45 -12.50
CA GLY A 100 -6.16 12.96 -13.88
C GLY A 100 -6.89 13.92 -14.82
N PHE A 101 -7.97 14.57 -14.35
CA PHE A 101 -8.59 15.66 -15.10
C PHE A 101 -7.72 16.93 -15.13
N GLY A 102 -6.95 17.19 -14.08
CA GLY A 102 -5.93 18.24 -14.08
C GLY A 102 -4.86 18.03 -15.15
N GLU A 103 -4.38 16.80 -15.34
CA GLU A 103 -3.45 16.45 -16.43
C GLU A 103 -4.11 16.68 -17.80
N THR A 104 -5.38 16.29 -17.94
CA THR A 104 -6.12 16.36 -19.22
C THR A 104 -6.51 17.79 -19.61
N TYR A 105 -6.99 18.58 -18.65
CA TYR A 105 -7.64 19.87 -18.92
C TYR A 105 -6.84 21.08 -18.45
N ALA A 106 -6.03 20.94 -17.39
CA ALA A 106 -5.35 22.05 -16.73
C ALA A 106 -3.82 22.06 -16.95
N GLY A 107 -3.28 21.11 -17.73
CA GLY A 107 -1.85 21.00 -17.98
C GLY A 107 -1.03 20.61 -16.74
N ALA A 108 -1.64 19.91 -15.79
CA ALA A 108 -0.91 19.44 -14.60
C ALA A 108 0.20 18.45 -15.00
N PRO A 109 1.31 18.37 -14.23
CA PRO A 109 2.36 17.39 -14.48
C PRO A 109 1.84 15.96 -14.43
N HIS A 110 2.33 15.12 -15.35
CA HIS A 110 1.97 13.70 -15.40
C HIS A 110 2.47 12.96 -14.15
N ILE A 111 1.56 12.31 -13.44
CA ILE A 111 1.88 11.44 -12.31
C ILE A 111 1.66 9.98 -12.72
N PRO A 112 2.67 9.10 -12.52
CA PRO A 112 2.52 7.68 -12.82
C PRO A 112 1.37 7.05 -12.02
N ALA A 113 0.52 6.25 -12.69
CA ALA A 113 -0.68 5.67 -12.08
C ALA A 113 -0.42 4.85 -10.80
N TRP A 114 0.77 4.24 -10.66
CA TRP A 114 1.15 3.47 -9.46
C TRP A 114 1.24 4.33 -8.18
N MET A 115 1.28 5.66 -8.29
CA MET A 115 1.18 6.60 -7.16
C MET A 115 -0.15 6.52 -6.41
N ILE A 116 -1.18 5.90 -6.99
CA ILE A 116 -2.44 5.62 -6.29
C ILE A 116 -2.23 4.78 -5.03
N TYR A 117 -1.23 3.90 -5.02
CA TYR A 117 -0.97 3.01 -3.89
C TYR A 117 -0.47 3.74 -2.64
N PRO A 118 0.62 4.54 -2.69
CA PRO A 118 1.01 5.37 -1.54
C PRO A 118 -0.04 6.43 -1.20
N LEU A 119 -0.74 6.99 -2.19
CA LEU A 119 -1.85 7.92 -1.95
C LEU A 119 -2.95 7.28 -1.09
N PHE A 120 -3.36 6.04 -1.41
CA PHE A 120 -4.34 5.30 -0.64
C PHE A 120 -3.91 5.13 0.83
N TRP A 121 -2.67 4.71 1.08
CA TRP A 121 -2.16 4.55 2.45
C TRP A 121 -2.01 5.88 3.19
N GLY A 122 -1.66 6.96 2.48
CA GLY A 122 -1.69 8.32 3.03
C GLY A 122 -3.11 8.73 3.47
N CYS A 123 -4.11 8.49 2.61
CA CYS A 123 -5.51 8.70 2.94
C CYS A 123 -5.95 7.85 4.13
N PHE A 124 -5.52 6.59 4.21
CA PHE A 124 -5.78 5.71 5.35
C PHE A 124 -5.18 6.25 6.65
N GLY A 125 -3.95 6.75 6.60
CA GLY A 125 -3.32 7.44 7.73
C GLY A 125 -4.13 8.65 8.19
N VAL A 126 -4.64 9.45 7.25
CA VAL A 126 -5.49 10.62 7.55
C VAL A 126 -6.84 10.22 8.13
N VAL A 127 -7.52 9.22 7.56
CA VAL A 127 -8.87 8.79 7.97
C VAL A 127 -8.87 8.08 9.32
N SER A 128 -7.86 7.25 9.59
CA SER A 128 -7.81 6.38 10.78
C SER A 128 -8.00 7.09 12.14
N PRO A 129 -7.42 8.27 12.44
CA PRO A 129 -7.64 8.95 13.71
C PRO A 129 -9.05 9.52 13.88
N PHE A 130 -9.79 9.79 12.80
CA PHE A 130 -11.15 10.35 12.86
C PHE A 130 -12.22 9.26 12.93
N VAL A 131 -11.94 8.08 12.38
CA VAL A 131 -12.88 6.95 12.38
C VAL A 131 -12.51 6.01 13.52
N ARG A 132 -13.14 6.21 14.68
CA ARG A 132 -12.91 5.43 15.91
C ARG A 132 -14.08 4.54 16.33
N SER A 133 -15.18 4.57 15.58
CA SER A 133 -16.40 3.79 15.86
C SER A 133 -16.93 3.11 14.60
N SER A 134 -17.38 1.87 14.77
CA SER A 134 -18.03 1.06 13.73
C SER A 134 -19.52 1.41 13.54
N LYS A 135 -20.13 2.12 14.49
CA LYS A 135 -21.50 2.65 14.36
C LYS A 135 -21.58 3.82 13.39
#